data_AF-A0A953D368-F1
#
_entry.id   AF-A0A953D368-F1
#
_cell.length_a   1.000
_cell.length_b   1.000
_cell.length_c   1.000
_cell.angle_alpha   90.00
_cell.angle_beta   90.00
_cell.angle_gamma   90.00
#
_symmetry.space_group_name_H-M   'P 1'
#
loop_
_entity.id
_entity.type
_entity.pdbx_description
1 polymer ?
#
loop_
_entity_poly.entity_id
_entity_poly.type
_entity_poly.pdbx_seq_one_letter_code
_entity_poly.pdbx_strand_id
1 'polypeptide(L)'
;MNSKPDHYAAVEARLKAVEEENELLLLQLHQVQEELERHYERGRELEKGGPVPSPAGSPAAVAWVDDELPQAIADNARLQALVEAQRTAHQLTVQSALNGQLGDILIRGVETPGAIFSVPAKLVRVWRAAGRKVPPQALGGENYGKVIVAYADGGFDAVNALLSGSNLSQNMRGNAFTALARHLMKSDRVQAAEAARLAFSAEPRAFRLKWLAFRLHEAGALVAAEGMLDALPPDTPFSDSEARQASQLRQEAKVSRLREAKKATRFAERRADVEKHLTNLAAERDKFASATSARQIQIDQLKQSLARQEQESAQLRVQDEGRARLVGEQAREIESLKSTKAQLEEQKWVLAGRHEEQTSLALERGRKIDALELLKVRLEQEKSELSWRLEGQSKLALDRSREIESLRISQSGLEAEKLALAGRCEEQIVLIVERDRCIEDLRQAKARIEQELEAVLQRLDAQALRADELSGELEDVRQIAANLDQDRQSLAGQISAQAVRMAELGHEIEAYSQAKAALELQSMALAARLDEQAKLAAERGRAIEALQEQKFALEQARAALAGRLDEQAKLAAERGHELVTSPAKRRAGTRTHRPRRTPGRTGQTCRRARPRTR
;
A
#
# COMPACT_ATOMS: atom_id res chain seq x y z
N MET A 1 -56.79 58.37 -9.63
CA MET A 1 -56.13 57.58 -8.56
C MET A 1 -56.67 56.16 -8.65
N ASN A 2 -55.82 55.14 -8.85
CA ASN A 2 -56.03 53.70 -8.57
C ASN A 2 -54.89 52.88 -9.21
N SER A 3 -53.70 52.91 -8.60
CA SER A 3 -52.53 52.09 -9.01
C SER A 3 -51.76 51.58 -7.79
N LYS A 4 -52.47 51.40 -6.67
CA LYS A 4 -51.92 50.91 -5.38
C LYS A 4 -52.09 49.41 -5.11
N PRO A 5 -53.12 48.67 -5.59
CA PRO A 5 -53.27 47.26 -5.20
C PRO A 5 -52.19 46.36 -5.81
N ASP A 6 -51.84 46.57 -7.09
CA ASP A 6 -50.88 45.72 -7.80
C ASP A 6 -49.46 45.79 -7.21
N HIS A 7 -49.06 46.96 -6.71
CA HIS A 7 -47.77 47.14 -6.03
C HIS A 7 -47.73 46.45 -4.66
N TYR A 8 -48.86 46.36 -3.95
CA TYR A 8 -48.91 45.61 -2.68
C TYR A 8 -48.80 44.10 -2.92
N ALA A 9 -49.55 43.56 -3.89
CA ALA A 9 -49.48 42.15 -4.26
C ALA A 9 -48.07 41.74 -4.73
N ALA A 10 -47.38 42.60 -5.50
CA ALA A 10 -46.00 42.35 -5.94
C ALA A 10 -44.98 42.38 -4.78
N VAL A 11 -45.20 43.22 -3.75
CA VAL A 11 -44.37 43.26 -2.55
C VAL A 11 -44.62 42.05 -1.65
N GLU A 12 -45.87 41.62 -1.46
CA GLU A 12 -46.21 40.41 -0.71
C GLU A 12 -45.65 39.14 -1.37
N ALA A 13 -45.74 39.02 -2.71
CA ALA A 13 -45.13 37.92 -3.44
C ALA A 13 -43.60 37.88 -3.29
N ARG A 14 -42.95 39.06 -3.26
CA ARG A 14 -41.50 39.16 -3.07
C ARG A 14 -41.07 38.92 -1.61
N LEU A 15 -41.89 39.30 -0.64
CA LEU A 15 -41.68 38.93 0.77
C LEU A 15 -41.73 37.42 0.94
N LYS A 16 -42.77 36.74 0.43
CA LYS A 16 -42.88 35.27 0.49
C LYS A 16 -41.72 34.56 -0.20
N ALA A 17 -41.29 35.01 -1.37
CA ALA A 17 -40.13 34.43 -2.05
C ALA A 17 -38.84 34.57 -1.22
N VAL A 18 -38.67 35.68 -0.50
CA VAL A 18 -37.52 35.89 0.42
C VAL A 18 -37.68 35.12 1.73
N GLU A 19 -38.90 34.89 2.21
CA GLU A 19 -39.17 33.99 3.36
C GLU A 19 -38.82 32.54 2.98
N GLU A 20 -39.29 32.05 1.84
CA GLU A 20 -38.97 30.72 1.28
C GLU A 20 -37.45 30.55 1.03
N GLU A 21 -36.77 31.58 0.51
CA GLU A 21 -35.31 31.57 0.32
C GLU A 21 -34.55 31.54 1.66
N ASN A 22 -35.01 32.29 2.68
CA ASN A 22 -34.42 32.25 4.02
C ASN A 22 -34.65 30.91 4.73
N GLU A 23 -35.84 30.30 4.59
CA GLU A 23 -36.11 28.95 5.12
C GLU A 23 -35.19 27.91 4.47
N LEU A 24 -34.99 27.99 3.14
CA LEU A 24 -34.07 27.11 2.42
C LEU A 24 -32.62 27.29 2.89
N LEU A 25 -32.17 28.54 3.08
CA LEU A 25 -30.82 28.84 3.59
C LEU A 25 -30.62 28.35 5.03
N LEU A 26 -31.64 28.44 5.89
CA LEU A 26 -31.59 27.91 7.26
C LEU A 26 -31.51 26.38 7.31
N LEU A 27 -32.20 25.68 6.39
CA LEU A 27 -32.10 24.23 6.23
C LEU A 27 -30.71 23.82 5.72
N GLN A 28 -30.15 24.54 4.74
CA GLN A 28 -28.80 24.30 4.25
C GLN A 28 -27.75 24.56 5.35
N LEU A 29 -27.91 25.59 6.17
CA LEU A 29 -27.02 25.89 7.30
C LEU A 29 -27.06 24.77 8.35
N HIS A 30 -28.24 24.24 8.68
CA HIS A 30 -28.38 23.08 9.58
C HIS A 30 -27.68 21.84 9.01
N GLN A 31 -27.87 21.53 7.72
CA GLN A 31 -27.20 20.39 7.09
C GLN A 31 -25.67 20.53 7.14
N VAL A 32 -25.13 21.73 6.88
CA VAL A 32 -23.69 22.00 6.99
C VAL A 32 -23.20 21.90 8.43
N GLN A 33 -23.97 22.36 9.42
CA GLN A 33 -23.63 22.15 10.84
C GLN A 33 -23.60 20.67 11.21
N GLU A 34 -24.61 19.88 10.83
CA GLU A 34 -24.62 18.43 11.08
C GLU A 34 -23.44 17.72 10.44
N GLU A 35 -23.07 18.09 9.21
CA GLU A 35 -21.90 17.51 8.54
C GLU A 35 -20.59 17.90 9.25
N LEU A 36 -20.43 19.17 9.64
CA LEU A 36 -19.27 19.64 10.41
C LEU A 36 -19.17 18.96 11.79
N GLU A 37 -20.29 18.76 12.50
CA GLU A 37 -20.34 18.03 13.76
C GLU A 37 -19.94 16.56 13.57
N ARG A 38 -20.51 15.86 12.57
CA ARG A 38 -20.10 14.49 12.20
C ARG A 38 -18.63 14.38 11.81
N HIS A 39 -18.04 15.45 11.24
CA HIS A 39 -16.62 15.49 10.90
C HIS A 39 -15.73 15.77 12.12
N TYR A 40 -16.15 16.66 13.01
CA TYR A 40 -15.48 16.96 14.27
C TYR A 40 -15.48 15.75 15.23
N GLU A 41 -16.61 15.03 15.34
CA GLU A 41 -16.72 13.82 16.13
C GLU A 41 -15.78 12.72 15.61
N ARG A 42 -15.81 12.42 14.30
CA ARG A 42 -14.86 11.47 13.67
C ARG A 42 -13.40 11.87 13.87
N GLY A 43 -13.06 13.16 13.77
CA GLY A 43 -11.70 13.65 14.05
C GLY A 43 -11.29 13.40 15.51
N ARG A 44 -12.19 13.72 16.44
CA ARG A 44 -11.99 13.54 17.89
C ARG A 44 -11.91 12.07 18.31
N GLU A 45 -12.57 11.16 17.60
CA GLU A 45 -12.44 9.71 17.80
C GLU A 45 -11.07 9.19 17.35
N LEU A 46 -10.55 9.70 16.23
CA LEU A 46 -9.22 9.35 15.71
C LEU A 46 -8.08 9.88 16.60
N GLU A 47 -8.19 11.11 17.12
CA GLU A 47 -7.16 11.71 17.99
C GLU A 47 -7.05 11.04 19.38
N LYS A 48 -8.10 10.34 19.83
CA LYS A 48 -8.15 9.76 21.19
C LYS A 48 -7.45 8.41 21.38
N GLY A 49 -6.84 7.85 20.34
CA GLY A 49 -5.74 6.87 20.48
C GLY A 49 -6.01 5.64 21.36
N GLY A 50 -7.12 4.92 21.13
CA GLY A 50 -7.31 3.54 21.59
C GLY A 50 -7.25 2.56 20.40
N PRO A 51 -6.81 1.29 20.59
CA PRO A 51 -6.64 0.37 19.46
C PRO A 51 -7.96 0.17 18.74
N VAL A 52 -7.97 0.50 17.43
CA VAL A 52 -9.16 0.53 16.56
C VAL A 52 -10.03 -0.71 16.79
N PRO A 53 -11.18 -0.58 17.47
CA PRO A 53 -12.27 -1.50 17.20
C PRO A 53 -12.64 -1.25 15.75
N SER A 54 -12.46 -2.25 14.88
CA SER A 54 -13.14 -2.22 13.58
C SER A 54 -14.63 -1.93 13.84
N PRO A 55 -15.36 -1.26 12.93
CA PRO A 55 -16.76 -0.90 13.14
C PRO A 55 -17.68 -2.13 13.13
N ALA A 56 -17.61 -2.92 14.20
CA ALA A 56 -18.57 -3.89 14.64
C ALA A 56 -19.56 -3.16 15.57
N GLY A 57 -20.42 -2.32 14.99
CA GLY A 57 -21.36 -1.49 15.74
C GLY A 57 -22.50 -0.95 14.88
N SER A 58 -22.17 -0.45 13.69
CA SER A 58 -23.11 -0.41 12.57
C SER A 58 -22.59 -1.36 11.51
N PRO A 59 -23.42 -2.23 10.90
CA PRO A 59 -23.04 -2.81 9.64
C PRO A 59 -22.88 -1.63 8.68
N ALA A 60 -21.64 -1.27 8.37
CA ALA A 60 -21.35 -0.84 7.01
C ALA A 60 -22.02 -1.90 6.14
N ALA A 61 -23.09 -1.51 5.44
CA ALA A 61 -23.77 -2.41 4.55
C ALA A 61 -22.73 -2.75 3.48
N VAL A 62 -22.04 -3.87 3.69
CA VAL A 62 -21.45 -4.66 2.62
C VAL A 62 -22.59 -4.76 1.63
N ALA A 63 -22.52 -3.96 0.59
CA ALA A 63 -23.52 -3.96 -0.47
C ALA A 63 -23.31 -5.30 -1.15
N TRP A 64 -24.02 -6.31 -0.65
CA TRP A 64 -23.90 -7.68 -1.10
C TRP A 64 -24.27 -7.64 -2.57
N VAL A 65 -23.27 -7.72 -3.45
CA VAL A 65 -23.45 -7.72 -4.92
C VAL A 65 -24.40 -8.86 -5.31
N ASP A 66 -24.43 -9.92 -4.49
CA ASP A 66 -25.41 -11.02 -4.52
C ASP A 66 -26.90 -10.62 -4.39
N ASP A 67 -27.25 -9.44 -3.86
CA ASP A 67 -28.65 -8.98 -3.75
C ASP A 67 -29.21 -8.43 -5.07
N GLU A 68 -28.36 -8.07 -6.03
CA GLU A 68 -28.79 -7.55 -7.35
C GLU A 68 -29.46 -8.63 -8.22
N LEU A 69 -28.87 -9.83 -8.29
CA LEU A 69 -29.39 -10.92 -9.14
C LEU A 69 -30.80 -11.39 -8.71
N PRO A 70 -31.09 -11.64 -7.41
CA PRO A 70 -32.45 -11.93 -6.95
C PRO A 70 -33.42 -10.78 -7.24
N GLN A 71 -33.00 -9.52 -7.12
CA GLN A 71 -33.84 -8.36 -7.46
C GLN A 71 -34.15 -8.33 -8.95
N ALA A 72 -33.16 -8.50 -9.82
CA ALA A 72 -33.36 -8.54 -11.27
C ALA A 72 -34.29 -9.67 -11.73
N ILE A 73 -34.15 -10.88 -11.15
CA ILE A 73 -35.07 -12.01 -11.43
C ILE A 73 -36.48 -11.71 -10.92
N ALA A 74 -36.60 -11.15 -9.71
CA ALA A 74 -37.86 -10.77 -9.11
C ALA A 74 -38.59 -9.68 -9.92
N ASP A 75 -37.88 -8.68 -10.46
CA ASP A 75 -38.46 -7.63 -11.31
C ASP A 75 -38.75 -8.13 -12.73
N ASN A 76 -37.96 -9.07 -13.27
CA ASN A 76 -38.28 -9.75 -14.52
C ASN A 76 -39.61 -10.51 -14.41
N ALA A 77 -39.85 -11.24 -13.31
CA ALA A 77 -41.13 -11.90 -13.05
C ALA A 77 -42.32 -10.92 -13.00
N ARG A 78 -42.15 -9.75 -12.37
CA ARG A 78 -43.17 -8.67 -12.38
C ARG A 78 -43.41 -8.15 -13.80
N LEU A 79 -42.35 -7.89 -14.58
CA LEU A 79 -42.47 -7.39 -15.94
C LEU A 79 -43.13 -8.41 -16.88
N GLN A 80 -42.83 -9.70 -16.73
CA GLN A 80 -43.51 -10.78 -17.45
C GLN A 80 -45.02 -10.77 -17.15
N ALA A 81 -45.41 -10.76 -15.88
CA ALA A 81 -46.82 -10.73 -15.47
C ALA A 81 -47.55 -9.45 -15.94
N LEU A 82 -46.87 -8.30 -15.96
CA LEU A 82 -47.39 -7.05 -16.52
C LEU A 82 -47.62 -7.17 -18.03
N VAL A 83 -46.65 -7.70 -18.78
CA VAL A 83 -46.76 -7.89 -20.24
C VAL A 83 -47.86 -8.92 -20.57
N GLU A 84 -48.02 -9.97 -19.79
CA GLU A 84 -49.12 -10.94 -19.93
C GLU A 84 -50.48 -10.31 -19.62
N ALA A 85 -50.58 -9.51 -18.56
CA ALA A 85 -51.79 -8.77 -18.22
C ALA A 85 -52.18 -7.77 -19.32
N GLN A 86 -51.22 -7.01 -19.86
CA GLN A 86 -51.44 -6.09 -20.98
C GLN A 86 -51.86 -6.84 -22.26
N ARG A 87 -51.19 -7.96 -22.60
CA ARG A 87 -51.53 -8.79 -23.77
C ARG A 87 -52.94 -9.36 -23.66
N THR A 88 -53.28 -9.97 -22.52
CA THR A 88 -54.61 -10.57 -22.30
C THR A 88 -55.71 -9.51 -22.29
N ALA A 89 -55.50 -8.39 -21.59
CA ALA A 89 -56.43 -7.26 -21.60
C ALA A 89 -56.64 -6.70 -23.02
N HIS A 90 -55.57 -6.52 -23.80
CA HIS A 90 -55.67 -6.01 -25.17
C HIS A 90 -56.36 -7.00 -26.11
N GLN A 91 -55.98 -8.29 -26.09
CA GLN A 91 -56.62 -9.34 -26.88
C GLN A 91 -58.12 -9.45 -26.60
N LEU A 92 -58.51 -9.48 -25.31
CA LEU A 92 -59.91 -9.50 -24.91
C LEU A 92 -60.64 -8.22 -25.34
N THR A 93 -60.00 -7.05 -25.23
CA THR A 93 -60.59 -5.78 -25.69
C THR A 93 -60.84 -5.78 -27.20
N VAL A 94 -59.90 -6.30 -28.01
CA VAL A 94 -60.06 -6.42 -29.47
C VAL A 94 -61.18 -7.42 -29.83
N GLN A 95 -61.23 -8.58 -29.17
CA GLN A 95 -62.26 -9.61 -29.40
C GLN A 95 -63.67 -9.18 -28.91
N SER A 96 -63.75 -8.40 -27.83
CA SER A 96 -65.02 -7.91 -27.27
C SER A 96 -65.51 -6.61 -27.90
N ALA A 97 -64.66 -5.87 -28.61
CA ALA A 97 -65.04 -4.67 -29.33
C ALA A 97 -66.11 -4.97 -30.41
N LEU A 98 -67.06 -4.05 -30.56
CA LEU A 98 -68.14 -4.18 -31.55
C LEU A 98 -67.57 -4.41 -32.96
N ASN A 99 -66.51 -3.68 -33.33
CA ASN A 99 -65.88 -3.81 -34.65
C ASN A 99 -65.30 -5.22 -34.88
N GLY A 100 -64.70 -5.83 -33.85
CA GLY A 100 -64.22 -7.21 -33.91
C GLY A 100 -65.37 -8.21 -34.08
N GLN A 101 -66.43 -8.06 -33.28
CA GLN A 101 -67.62 -8.94 -33.37
C GLN A 101 -68.36 -8.80 -34.71
N LEU A 102 -68.47 -7.58 -35.25
CA LEU A 102 -69.05 -7.34 -36.58
C LEU A 102 -68.16 -7.93 -37.68
N GLY A 103 -66.84 -7.74 -37.59
CA GLY A 103 -65.86 -8.37 -38.47
C GLY A 103 -65.98 -9.89 -38.48
N ASP A 104 -65.97 -10.53 -37.31
CA ASP A 104 -66.16 -11.97 -37.15
C ASP A 104 -67.47 -12.49 -37.76
N ILE A 105 -68.58 -11.76 -37.60
CA ILE A 105 -69.88 -12.13 -38.17
C ILE A 105 -69.83 -12.05 -39.71
N LEU A 106 -69.16 -11.04 -40.26
CA LEU A 106 -69.01 -10.84 -41.71
C LEU A 106 -68.06 -11.87 -42.32
N ILE A 107 -66.88 -12.07 -41.73
CA ILE A 107 -65.85 -13.03 -42.17
C ILE A 107 -66.43 -14.46 -42.20
N ARG A 108 -67.00 -14.93 -41.09
CA ARG A 108 -67.64 -16.26 -41.03
C ARG A 108 -68.86 -16.37 -41.94
N GLY A 109 -69.48 -15.25 -42.31
CA GLY A 109 -70.53 -15.18 -43.31
C GLY A 109 -70.05 -15.52 -44.72
N VAL A 110 -68.81 -15.15 -45.06
CA VAL A 110 -68.17 -15.40 -46.36
C VAL A 110 -67.46 -16.76 -46.40
N GLU A 111 -66.78 -17.15 -45.31
CA GLU A 111 -65.98 -18.39 -45.25
C GLU A 111 -66.83 -19.68 -45.29
N THR A 112 -68.05 -19.64 -44.75
CA THR A 112 -68.91 -20.83 -44.65
C THR A 112 -70.05 -20.75 -45.68
N PRO A 113 -70.14 -21.68 -46.67
CA PRO A 113 -71.22 -21.66 -47.65
C PRO A 113 -72.58 -21.75 -46.96
N GLY A 114 -73.46 -20.78 -47.24
CA GLY A 114 -74.77 -20.62 -46.61
C GLY A 114 -74.80 -19.76 -45.35
N ALA A 115 -73.67 -19.46 -44.70
CA ALA A 115 -73.65 -18.62 -43.50
C ALA A 115 -74.00 -17.14 -43.80
N ILE A 116 -73.77 -16.66 -45.03
CA ILE A 116 -74.08 -15.29 -45.44
C ILE A 116 -75.56 -14.92 -45.23
N PHE A 117 -76.49 -15.86 -45.46
CA PHE A 117 -77.92 -15.67 -45.21
C PHE A 117 -78.27 -15.49 -43.72
N SER A 118 -77.40 -15.98 -42.82
CA SER A 118 -77.58 -15.81 -41.37
C SER A 118 -77.03 -14.48 -40.83
N VAL A 119 -76.26 -13.72 -41.63
CA VAL A 119 -75.60 -12.48 -41.20
C VAL A 119 -76.61 -11.42 -40.73
N PRO A 120 -77.68 -11.07 -41.49
CA PRO A 120 -78.66 -10.07 -41.04
C PRO A 120 -79.34 -10.47 -39.72
N ALA A 121 -79.69 -11.75 -39.58
CA ALA A 121 -80.32 -12.28 -38.36
C ALA A 121 -79.37 -12.24 -37.14
N LYS A 122 -78.07 -12.50 -37.34
CA LYS A 122 -77.03 -12.37 -36.31
C LYS A 122 -76.83 -10.90 -35.89
N LEU A 123 -76.75 -9.98 -36.85
CA LEU A 123 -76.63 -8.54 -36.58
C LEU A 123 -77.81 -8.00 -35.77
N VAL A 124 -79.04 -8.31 -36.19
CA VAL A 124 -80.28 -7.94 -35.47
C VAL A 124 -80.33 -8.57 -34.06
N ARG A 125 -79.74 -9.76 -33.86
CA ARG A 125 -79.64 -10.41 -32.55
C ARG A 125 -78.65 -9.69 -31.64
N VAL A 126 -77.47 -9.32 -32.13
CA VAL A 126 -76.48 -8.52 -31.38
C VAL A 126 -77.08 -7.16 -30.99
N TRP A 127 -77.76 -6.49 -31.92
CA TRP A 127 -78.45 -5.21 -31.65
C TRP A 127 -79.54 -5.35 -30.58
N ARG A 128 -80.41 -6.36 -30.67
CA ARG A 128 -81.43 -6.65 -29.64
C ARG A 128 -80.82 -7.04 -28.28
N ALA A 129 -79.69 -7.75 -28.27
CA ALA A 129 -79.00 -8.09 -27.02
C ALA A 129 -78.37 -6.86 -26.37
N ALA A 130 -77.74 -5.97 -27.16
CA ALA A 130 -77.17 -4.72 -26.68
C ALA A 130 -78.22 -3.74 -26.12
N GLY A 131 -79.44 -3.74 -26.66
CA GLY A 131 -80.56 -2.92 -26.16
C GLY A 131 -81.16 -3.37 -24.83
N ARG A 132 -80.89 -4.59 -24.35
CA ARG A 132 -81.45 -5.11 -23.09
C ARG A 132 -80.65 -4.61 -21.88
N LYS A 133 -81.29 -3.80 -21.04
CA LYS A 133 -80.72 -3.27 -19.78
C LYS A 133 -81.05 -4.10 -18.52
N VAL A 134 -82.20 -4.79 -18.51
CA VAL A 134 -82.67 -5.56 -17.34
C VAL A 134 -82.29 -7.03 -17.49
N PRO A 135 -81.67 -7.67 -16.47
CA PRO A 135 -81.34 -9.09 -16.52
C PRO A 135 -82.60 -9.96 -16.51
N PRO A 136 -82.68 -11.02 -17.34
CA PRO A 136 -83.88 -11.84 -17.44
C PRO A 136 -84.12 -12.66 -16.16
N GLN A 137 -85.40 -12.86 -15.78
CA GLN A 137 -85.81 -13.75 -14.69
C GLN A 137 -85.31 -15.20 -14.85
N ALA A 138 -84.94 -15.61 -16.06
CA ALA A 138 -84.26 -16.88 -16.33
C ALA A 138 -82.92 -17.03 -15.57
N LEU A 139 -82.24 -15.92 -15.25
CA LEU A 139 -81.00 -15.90 -14.46
C LEU A 139 -81.22 -15.62 -12.96
N GLY A 140 -82.46 -15.34 -12.54
CA GLY A 140 -82.77 -14.96 -11.16
C GLY A 140 -82.73 -13.44 -10.90
N GLY A 141 -83.02 -12.63 -11.92
CA GLY A 141 -83.17 -11.18 -11.79
C GLY A 141 -81.84 -10.45 -11.50
N GLU A 142 -81.93 -9.31 -10.82
CA GLU A 142 -80.79 -8.40 -10.57
C GLU A 142 -79.64 -9.04 -9.78
N ASN A 143 -79.96 -9.98 -8.90
CA ASN A 143 -78.98 -10.70 -8.07
C ASN A 143 -78.40 -11.95 -8.74
N TYR A 144 -78.84 -12.29 -9.96
CA TYR A 144 -78.41 -13.49 -10.70
C TYR A 144 -78.52 -14.81 -9.89
N GLY A 145 -79.54 -14.93 -9.01
CA GLY A 145 -79.63 -16.04 -8.05
C GLY A 145 -79.63 -17.44 -8.67
N LYS A 146 -80.16 -17.61 -9.89
CA LYS A 146 -80.15 -18.92 -10.59
C LYS A 146 -78.78 -19.27 -11.16
N VAL A 147 -77.89 -18.29 -11.38
CA VAL A 147 -76.49 -18.53 -11.75
C VAL A 147 -75.73 -19.13 -10.57
N ILE A 148 -76.03 -18.68 -9.35
CA ILE A 148 -75.43 -19.22 -8.11
C ILE A 148 -75.90 -20.66 -7.89
N VAL A 149 -77.19 -20.94 -8.08
CA VAL A 149 -77.74 -22.31 -8.00
C VAL A 149 -77.11 -23.22 -9.06
N ALA A 150 -77.07 -22.79 -10.34
CA ALA A 150 -76.44 -23.57 -11.40
C ALA A 150 -74.96 -23.88 -11.13
N TYR A 151 -74.22 -22.96 -10.49
CA TYR A 151 -72.84 -23.24 -10.07
C TYR A 151 -72.76 -24.30 -8.97
N ALA A 152 -73.69 -24.30 -8.00
CA ALA A 152 -73.76 -25.35 -6.98
C ALA A 152 -74.11 -26.73 -7.58
N ASP A 153 -74.96 -26.76 -8.61
CA ASP A 153 -75.42 -28.00 -9.25
C ASP A 153 -74.38 -28.62 -10.20
N GLY A 154 -73.53 -27.81 -10.86
CA GLY A 154 -72.62 -28.29 -11.91
C GLY A 154 -71.47 -27.35 -12.28
N GLY A 155 -71.03 -26.51 -11.34
CA GLY A 155 -69.86 -25.64 -11.49
C GLY A 155 -69.96 -24.63 -12.65
N PHE A 156 -68.82 -24.26 -13.22
CA PHE A 156 -68.76 -23.29 -14.32
C PHE A 156 -69.43 -23.80 -15.61
N ASP A 157 -69.50 -25.11 -15.84
CA ASP A 157 -70.11 -25.66 -17.06
C ASP A 157 -71.63 -25.49 -17.08
N ALA A 158 -72.30 -25.78 -15.95
CA ALA A 158 -73.72 -25.52 -15.79
C ALA A 158 -74.05 -24.02 -15.89
N VAL A 159 -73.19 -23.15 -15.33
CA VAL A 159 -73.29 -21.68 -15.49
C VAL A 159 -73.14 -21.28 -16.96
N ASN A 160 -72.14 -21.80 -17.66
CA ASN A 160 -71.88 -21.50 -19.07
C ASN A 160 -73.05 -21.96 -19.97
N ALA A 161 -73.66 -23.11 -19.69
CA ALA A 161 -74.85 -23.59 -20.39
C ALA A 161 -76.04 -22.63 -20.17
N LEU A 162 -76.33 -22.25 -18.93
CA LEU A 162 -77.41 -21.30 -18.57
C LEU A 162 -77.23 -19.93 -19.25
N LEU A 163 -76.01 -19.39 -19.22
CA LEU A 163 -75.68 -18.09 -19.82
C LEU A 163 -75.70 -18.13 -21.36
N SER A 164 -75.37 -19.27 -21.97
CA SER A 164 -75.39 -19.45 -23.43
C SER A 164 -76.81 -19.60 -23.98
N GLY A 165 -77.67 -20.36 -23.30
CA GLY A 165 -79.08 -20.50 -23.69
C GLY A 165 -79.87 -19.18 -23.65
N SER A 166 -79.43 -18.22 -22.84
CA SER A 166 -80.16 -16.99 -22.55
C SER A 166 -79.92 -15.82 -23.54
N ASN A 167 -79.06 -15.97 -24.56
CA ASN A 167 -78.71 -14.94 -25.55
C ASN A 167 -78.41 -13.55 -24.92
N LEU A 168 -77.42 -13.52 -24.03
CA LEU A 168 -77.08 -12.36 -23.20
C LEU A 168 -76.10 -11.40 -23.88
N SER A 169 -76.14 -10.13 -23.49
CA SER A 169 -75.08 -9.17 -23.78
C SER A 169 -73.83 -9.48 -22.94
N GLN A 170 -72.67 -9.08 -23.46
CA GLN A 170 -71.38 -9.27 -22.77
C GLN A 170 -71.36 -8.60 -21.38
N ASN A 171 -72.01 -7.44 -21.23
CA ASN A 171 -72.17 -6.77 -19.95
C ASN A 171 -72.99 -7.59 -18.94
N MET A 172 -74.15 -8.14 -19.36
CA MET A 172 -74.96 -9.01 -18.51
C MET A 172 -74.22 -10.31 -18.13
N ARG A 173 -73.44 -10.89 -19.05
CA ARG A 173 -72.56 -12.03 -18.75
C ARG A 173 -71.48 -11.67 -17.72
N GLY A 174 -70.82 -10.52 -17.89
CA GLY A 174 -69.83 -10.01 -16.93
C GLY A 174 -70.43 -9.76 -15.55
N ASN A 175 -71.67 -9.26 -15.49
CA ASN A 175 -72.39 -9.02 -14.22
C ASN A 175 -72.83 -10.32 -13.55
N ALA A 176 -73.28 -11.33 -14.31
CA ALA A 176 -73.59 -12.66 -13.80
C ALA A 176 -72.37 -13.31 -13.12
N PHE A 177 -71.22 -13.31 -13.80
CA PHE A 177 -69.98 -13.80 -13.21
C PHE A 177 -69.48 -12.94 -12.04
N THR A 178 -69.74 -11.63 -12.05
CA THR A 178 -69.45 -10.75 -10.92
C THR A 178 -70.30 -11.09 -9.69
N ALA A 179 -71.59 -11.40 -9.87
CA ALA A 179 -72.46 -11.86 -8.79
C ALA A 179 -72.01 -13.23 -8.23
N LEU A 180 -71.64 -14.16 -9.11
CA LEU A 180 -71.10 -15.46 -8.73
C LEU A 180 -69.79 -15.35 -7.94
N ALA A 181 -68.81 -14.57 -8.43
CA ALA A 181 -67.56 -14.37 -7.70
C ALA A 181 -67.79 -13.72 -6.32
N ARG A 182 -68.71 -12.76 -6.19
CA ARG A 182 -69.09 -12.17 -4.88
C ARG A 182 -69.68 -13.19 -3.90
N HIS A 183 -70.43 -14.17 -4.40
CA HIS A 183 -70.89 -15.28 -3.58
C HIS A 183 -69.72 -16.16 -3.12
N LEU A 184 -68.87 -16.56 -4.07
CA LEU A 184 -67.73 -17.45 -3.82
C LEU A 184 -66.65 -16.85 -2.92
N MET A 185 -66.49 -15.52 -2.87
CA MET A 185 -65.52 -14.82 -2.00
C MET A 185 -65.52 -15.31 -0.53
N LYS A 186 -66.67 -15.75 -0.01
CA LYS A 186 -66.81 -16.22 1.38
C LYS A 186 -66.48 -17.69 1.57
N SER A 187 -66.52 -18.51 0.51
CA SER A 187 -66.37 -19.96 0.57
C SER A 187 -65.09 -20.46 -0.12
N ASP A 188 -64.79 -19.96 -1.32
CA ASP A 188 -63.65 -20.36 -2.13
C ASP A 188 -63.10 -19.15 -2.90
N ARG A 189 -61.90 -18.70 -2.50
CA ARG A 189 -61.22 -17.55 -3.09
C ARG A 189 -60.62 -17.84 -4.46
N VAL A 190 -60.22 -19.09 -4.72
CA VAL A 190 -59.65 -19.50 -6.01
C VAL A 190 -60.76 -19.50 -7.07
N GLN A 191 -61.89 -20.13 -6.76
CA GLN A 191 -63.06 -20.12 -7.62
C GLN A 191 -63.67 -18.71 -7.78
N ALA A 192 -63.61 -17.86 -6.75
CA ALA A 192 -63.96 -16.44 -6.88
C ALA A 192 -63.03 -15.68 -7.84
N ALA A 193 -61.73 -16.00 -7.88
CA ALA A 193 -60.80 -15.42 -8.85
C ALA A 193 -61.06 -15.93 -10.28
N GLU A 194 -61.39 -17.21 -10.46
CA GLU A 194 -61.78 -17.76 -11.77
C GLU A 194 -63.08 -17.15 -12.29
N ALA A 195 -64.11 -17.03 -11.44
CA ALA A 195 -65.34 -16.32 -11.78
C ALA A 195 -65.07 -14.84 -12.15
N ALA A 196 -64.12 -14.16 -11.49
CA ALA A 196 -63.71 -12.82 -11.89
C ALA A 196 -62.90 -12.77 -13.20
N ARG A 197 -62.10 -13.80 -13.52
CA ARG A 197 -61.46 -13.94 -14.84
C ARG A 197 -62.51 -14.06 -15.94
N LEU A 198 -63.55 -14.87 -15.73
CA LEU A 198 -64.68 -15.03 -16.65
C LEU A 198 -65.52 -13.73 -16.76
N ALA A 199 -65.65 -12.97 -15.67
CA ALA A 199 -66.29 -11.65 -15.71
C ALA A 199 -65.49 -10.64 -16.55
N PHE A 200 -64.16 -10.66 -16.43
CA PHE A 200 -63.26 -9.80 -17.20
C PHE A 200 -63.18 -10.21 -18.68
N SER A 201 -63.14 -11.50 -19.01
CA SER A 201 -63.14 -11.97 -20.40
C SER A 201 -64.47 -11.72 -21.11
N ALA A 202 -65.59 -11.70 -20.38
CA ALA A 202 -66.88 -11.31 -20.92
C ALA A 202 -66.92 -9.81 -21.29
N GLU A 203 -66.53 -8.91 -20.38
CA GLU A 203 -66.48 -7.47 -20.64
C GLU A 203 -65.22 -6.84 -20.02
N PRO A 204 -64.12 -6.71 -20.80
CA PRO A 204 -62.83 -6.22 -20.34
C PRO A 204 -62.87 -4.69 -20.22
N ARG A 205 -63.11 -4.23 -18.99
CA ARG A 205 -63.07 -2.83 -18.59
C ARG A 205 -62.16 -2.65 -17.39
N ALA A 206 -61.55 -1.48 -17.25
CA ALA A 206 -60.62 -1.16 -16.16
C ALA A 206 -61.16 -1.51 -14.76
N PHE A 207 -62.43 -1.25 -14.47
CA PHE A 207 -63.01 -1.60 -13.16
C PHE A 207 -63.08 -3.12 -12.90
N ARG A 208 -63.30 -3.95 -13.94
CA ARG A 208 -63.24 -5.42 -13.79
C ARG A 208 -61.82 -5.94 -13.73
N LEU A 209 -60.88 -5.31 -14.41
CA LEU A 209 -59.45 -5.61 -14.28
C LEU A 209 -58.96 -5.32 -12.85
N LYS A 210 -59.30 -4.15 -12.31
CA LYS A 210 -59.02 -3.77 -10.91
C LYS A 210 -59.63 -4.78 -9.93
N TRP A 211 -60.88 -5.16 -10.16
CA TRP A 211 -61.57 -6.11 -9.30
C TRP A 211 -60.99 -7.53 -9.39
N LEU A 212 -60.64 -8.00 -10.60
CA LEU A 212 -59.94 -9.26 -10.84
C LEU A 212 -58.59 -9.30 -10.10
N ALA A 213 -57.81 -8.21 -10.14
CA ALA A 213 -56.54 -8.13 -9.43
C ALA A 213 -56.73 -8.35 -7.92
N PHE A 214 -57.73 -7.73 -7.29
CA PHE A 214 -58.06 -7.97 -5.89
C PHE A 214 -58.55 -9.41 -5.61
N ARG A 215 -59.29 -10.05 -6.54
CA ARG A 215 -59.66 -11.47 -6.37
C ARG A 215 -58.44 -12.40 -6.47
N LEU A 216 -57.52 -12.13 -7.40
CA LEU A 216 -56.27 -12.89 -7.56
C LEU A 216 -55.36 -12.76 -6.33
N HIS A 217 -55.29 -11.57 -5.75
CA HIS A 217 -54.57 -11.31 -4.50
C HIS A 217 -55.13 -12.15 -3.34
N GLU A 218 -56.45 -12.14 -3.13
CA GLU A 218 -57.09 -12.95 -2.09
C GLU A 218 -57.01 -14.47 -2.34
N ALA A 219 -56.84 -14.90 -3.60
CA ALA A 219 -56.54 -16.28 -3.98
C ALA A 219 -55.05 -16.67 -3.84
N GLY A 220 -54.17 -15.73 -3.45
CA GLY A 220 -52.72 -15.96 -3.30
C GLY A 220 -51.92 -15.89 -4.61
N ALA A 221 -52.54 -15.53 -5.74
CA ALA A 221 -51.88 -15.37 -7.03
C ALA A 221 -51.19 -14.00 -7.16
N LEU A 222 -50.29 -13.69 -6.22
CA LEU A 222 -49.77 -12.34 -5.96
C LEU A 222 -49.11 -11.66 -7.17
N VAL A 223 -48.24 -12.37 -7.91
CA VAL A 223 -47.51 -11.79 -9.05
C VAL A 223 -48.45 -11.47 -10.22
N ALA A 224 -49.43 -12.36 -10.48
CA ALA A 224 -50.47 -12.10 -11.46
C ALA A 224 -51.40 -10.95 -11.03
N ALA A 225 -51.69 -10.82 -9.74
CA ALA A 225 -52.44 -9.70 -9.18
C ALA A 225 -51.71 -8.36 -9.35
N GLU A 226 -50.39 -8.31 -9.08
CA GLU A 226 -49.54 -7.14 -9.30
C GLU A 226 -49.53 -6.73 -10.77
N GLY A 227 -49.31 -7.70 -11.68
CA GLY A 227 -49.35 -7.45 -13.13
C GLY A 227 -50.68 -6.91 -13.63
N MET A 228 -51.81 -7.41 -13.10
CA MET A 228 -53.16 -6.95 -13.46
C MET A 228 -53.47 -5.54 -12.90
N LEU A 229 -52.92 -5.16 -11.74
CA LEU A 229 -53.01 -3.77 -11.25
C LEU A 229 -52.14 -2.81 -12.05
N ASP A 230 -50.88 -3.18 -12.33
CA ASP A 230 -49.95 -2.32 -13.08
C ASP A 230 -50.33 -2.21 -14.58
N ALA A 231 -51.19 -3.09 -15.09
CA ALA A 231 -51.80 -3.00 -16.43
C ALA A 231 -53.06 -2.09 -16.50
N LEU A 232 -53.48 -1.47 -15.39
CA LEU A 232 -54.62 -0.54 -15.41
C LEU A 232 -54.28 0.78 -16.11
N PRO A 233 -55.25 1.42 -16.81
CA PRO A 233 -55.11 2.80 -17.25
C PRO A 233 -54.81 3.74 -16.07
N PRO A 234 -53.93 4.75 -16.23
CA PRO A 234 -53.50 5.63 -15.14
C PRO A 234 -54.67 6.42 -14.52
N ASP A 235 -55.68 6.75 -15.31
CA ASP A 235 -56.88 7.49 -14.88
C ASP A 235 -57.92 6.61 -14.15
N THR A 236 -57.59 5.36 -13.80
CA THR A 236 -58.51 4.48 -13.08
C THR A 236 -58.67 4.93 -11.62
N PRO A 237 -59.87 5.35 -11.17
CA PRO A 237 -60.03 5.85 -9.81
C PRO A 237 -59.94 4.71 -8.78
N PHE A 238 -59.30 5.01 -7.66
CA PHE A 238 -59.28 4.18 -6.44
C PHE A 238 -59.90 4.95 -5.28
N SER A 239 -60.74 4.30 -4.48
CA SER A 239 -61.05 4.76 -3.12
C SER A 239 -59.80 4.65 -2.23
N ASP A 240 -59.69 5.47 -1.18
CA ASP A 240 -58.63 5.36 -0.15
C ASP A 240 -58.45 3.92 0.38
N SER A 241 -59.56 3.19 0.52
CA SER A 241 -59.56 1.79 0.94
C SER A 241 -58.93 0.86 -0.12
N GLU A 242 -59.31 1.03 -1.38
CA GLU A 242 -58.74 0.29 -2.52
C GLU A 242 -57.28 0.67 -2.77
N ALA A 243 -56.88 1.92 -2.54
CA ALA A 243 -55.51 2.41 -2.69
C ALA A 243 -54.56 1.80 -1.63
N ARG A 244 -55.04 1.64 -0.39
CA ARG A 244 -54.35 0.87 0.65
C ARG A 244 -54.26 -0.60 0.28
N GLN A 245 -55.35 -1.22 -0.19
CA GLN A 245 -55.34 -2.62 -0.63
C GLN A 245 -54.39 -2.84 -1.81
N ALA A 246 -54.35 -1.94 -2.79
CA ALA A 246 -53.42 -1.98 -3.92
C ALA A 246 -51.95 -1.82 -3.47
N SER A 247 -51.68 -0.94 -2.50
CA SER A 247 -50.35 -0.79 -1.90
C SER A 247 -49.90 -2.06 -1.16
N GLN A 248 -50.79 -2.65 -0.36
CA GLN A 248 -50.54 -3.92 0.33
C GLN A 248 -50.26 -5.06 -0.65
N LEU A 249 -51.10 -5.20 -1.67
CA LEU A 249 -50.95 -6.21 -2.74
C LEU A 249 -49.59 -6.10 -3.43
N ARG A 250 -49.14 -4.88 -3.79
CA ARG A 250 -47.80 -4.65 -4.37
C ARG A 250 -46.67 -5.01 -3.40
N GLN A 251 -46.80 -4.69 -2.11
CA GLN A 251 -45.80 -5.05 -1.10
C GLN A 251 -45.70 -6.58 -0.92
N GLU A 252 -46.84 -7.26 -0.79
CA GLU A 252 -46.89 -8.73 -0.65
C GLU A 252 -46.37 -9.44 -1.90
N ALA A 253 -46.76 -8.97 -3.10
CA ALA A 253 -46.23 -9.47 -4.36
C ALA A 253 -44.71 -9.29 -4.45
N LYS A 254 -44.18 -8.10 -4.14
CA LYS A 254 -42.75 -7.81 -4.08
C LYS A 254 -42.00 -8.76 -3.13
N VAL A 255 -42.54 -9.00 -1.93
CA VAL A 255 -41.94 -9.92 -0.96
C VAL A 255 -41.97 -11.36 -1.46
N SER A 256 -43.07 -11.83 -2.07
CA SER A 256 -43.17 -13.19 -2.62
C SER A 256 -42.18 -13.42 -3.75
N ARG A 257 -42.17 -12.54 -4.77
CA ARG A 257 -41.27 -12.68 -5.93
C ARG A 257 -39.79 -12.55 -5.55
N LEU A 258 -39.45 -11.70 -4.57
CA LEU A 258 -38.09 -11.64 -4.01
C LEU A 258 -37.73 -12.94 -3.27
N ARG A 259 -38.64 -13.51 -2.49
CA ARG A 259 -38.42 -14.78 -1.77
C ARG A 259 -38.23 -15.95 -2.72
N GLU A 260 -39.01 -16.01 -3.79
CA GLU A 260 -38.87 -17.00 -4.86
C GLU A 260 -37.55 -16.84 -5.63
N ALA A 261 -37.19 -15.61 -6.01
CA ALA A 261 -35.91 -15.33 -6.65
C ALA A 261 -34.70 -15.67 -5.76
N LYS A 262 -34.76 -15.39 -4.45
CA LYS A 262 -33.71 -15.77 -3.48
C LYS A 262 -33.59 -17.30 -3.30
N LYS A 263 -34.70 -18.05 -3.39
CA LYS A 263 -34.67 -19.52 -3.45
C LYS A 263 -34.02 -20.01 -4.76
N ALA A 264 -34.47 -19.49 -5.90
CA ALA A 264 -33.99 -19.92 -7.23
C ALA A 264 -32.48 -19.67 -7.43
N THR A 265 -31.97 -18.56 -6.88
CA THR A 265 -30.54 -18.17 -6.95
C THR A 265 -29.64 -18.84 -5.90
N ARG A 266 -30.21 -19.65 -4.99
CA ARG A 266 -29.49 -20.18 -3.81
C ARG A 266 -28.80 -19.09 -2.98
N PHE A 267 -29.42 -17.91 -2.90
CA PHE A 267 -28.84 -16.71 -2.27
C PHE A 267 -28.29 -16.98 -0.86
N ALA A 268 -29.04 -17.73 -0.04
CA ALA A 268 -28.64 -18.06 1.33
C ALA A 268 -27.40 -18.97 1.41
N GLU A 269 -27.24 -19.92 0.46
CA GLU A 269 -26.08 -20.81 0.40
C GLU A 269 -24.82 -20.01 0.04
N ARG A 270 -24.87 -19.24 -1.06
CA ARG A 270 -23.75 -18.41 -1.51
C ARG A 270 -23.31 -17.41 -0.45
N ARG A 271 -24.29 -16.75 0.20
CA ARG A 271 -24.01 -15.82 1.30
C ARG A 271 -23.35 -16.52 2.49
N ALA A 272 -23.85 -17.68 2.91
CA ALA A 272 -23.23 -18.44 3.99
C ALA A 272 -21.80 -18.89 3.64
N ASP A 273 -21.52 -19.21 2.38
CA ASP A 273 -20.17 -19.57 1.93
C ASP A 273 -19.23 -18.35 1.91
N VAL A 274 -19.68 -17.19 1.44
CA VAL A 274 -18.91 -15.94 1.55
C VAL A 274 -18.68 -15.53 3.01
N GLU A 275 -19.67 -15.68 3.89
CA GLU A 275 -19.52 -15.44 5.33
C GLU A 275 -18.50 -16.42 5.98
N LYS A 276 -18.45 -17.70 5.56
CA LYS A 276 -17.37 -18.64 5.93
C LYS A 276 -16.00 -18.19 5.40
N HIS A 277 -15.91 -17.75 4.16
CA HIS A 277 -14.65 -17.26 3.60
C HIS A 277 -14.14 -16.01 4.34
N LEU A 278 -15.01 -15.05 4.65
CA LEU A 278 -14.66 -13.85 5.42
C LEU A 278 -14.24 -14.17 6.86
N THR A 279 -14.93 -15.10 7.54
CA THR A 279 -14.53 -15.53 8.90
C THR A 279 -13.23 -16.32 8.91
N ASN A 280 -12.96 -17.15 7.90
CA ASN A 280 -11.66 -17.81 7.72
C ASN A 280 -10.53 -16.79 7.48
N LEU A 281 -10.74 -15.80 6.59
CA LEU A 281 -9.75 -14.74 6.33
C LEU A 281 -9.49 -13.87 7.57
N ALA A 282 -10.52 -13.58 8.37
CA ALA A 282 -10.36 -12.89 9.66
C ALA A 282 -9.52 -13.72 10.64
N ALA A 283 -9.80 -15.03 10.76
CA ALA A 283 -9.02 -15.92 11.60
C ALA A 283 -7.57 -16.09 11.12
N GLU A 284 -7.31 -16.05 9.81
CA GLU A 284 -5.96 -16.01 9.25
C GLU A 284 -5.24 -14.70 9.56
N ARG A 285 -5.90 -13.55 9.36
CA ARG A 285 -5.37 -12.24 9.76
C ARG A 285 -4.95 -12.23 11.23
N ASP A 286 -5.77 -12.79 12.11
CA ASP A 286 -5.53 -12.79 13.56
C ASP A 286 -4.40 -13.76 13.95
N LYS A 287 -4.25 -14.89 13.24
CA LYS A 287 -3.07 -15.77 13.32
C LYS A 287 -1.80 -15.04 12.86
N PHE A 288 -1.84 -14.29 11.77
CA PHE A 288 -0.68 -13.50 11.32
C PHE A 288 -0.33 -12.36 12.28
N ALA A 289 -1.33 -11.67 12.84
CA ALA A 289 -1.13 -10.62 13.84
C ALA A 289 -0.48 -11.17 15.12
N SER A 290 -0.99 -12.29 15.65
CA SER A 290 -0.43 -12.95 16.84
C SER A 290 0.95 -13.58 16.60
N ALA A 291 1.20 -14.15 15.41
CA ALA A 291 2.55 -14.61 15.04
C ALA A 291 3.55 -13.44 14.90
N THR A 292 3.09 -12.27 14.44
CA THR A 292 3.91 -11.07 14.31
C THR A 292 4.23 -10.47 15.68
N SER A 293 3.26 -10.37 16.59
CA SER A 293 3.52 -9.89 17.95
C SER A 293 4.41 -10.85 18.75
N ALA A 294 4.25 -12.17 18.58
CA ALA A 294 5.15 -13.17 19.17
C ALA A 294 6.59 -13.02 18.67
N ARG A 295 6.79 -12.82 17.35
CA ARG A 295 8.12 -12.53 16.77
C ARG A 295 8.70 -11.22 17.27
N GLN A 296 7.88 -10.17 17.43
CA GLN A 296 8.33 -8.89 17.98
C GLN A 296 8.84 -9.06 19.42
N ILE A 297 8.10 -9.78 20.27
CA ILE A 297 8.52 -10.11 21.63
C ILE A 297 9.85 -10.89 21.63
N GLN A 298 10.03 -11.86 20.74
CA GLN A 298 11.29 -12.59 20.59
C GLN A 298 12.46 -11.68 20.17
N ILE A 299 12.23 -10.78 19.21
CA ILE A 299 13.23 -9.80 18.77
C ILE A 299 13.65 -8.90 19.95
N ASP A 300 12.70 -8.42 20.75
CA ASP A 300 13.00 -7.52 21.87
C ASP A 300 13.66 -8.27 23.05
N GLN A 301 13.34 -9.55 23.27
CA GLN A 301 14.08 -10.43 24.17
C GLN A 301 15.53 -10.64 23.70
N LEU A 302 15.75 -10.90 22.41
CA LEU A 302 17.10 -11.06 21.85
C LEU A 302 17.92 -9.78 21.98
N LYS A 303 17.35 -8.60 21.69
CA LYS A 303 17.99 -7.29 21.94
C LYS A 303 18.40 -7.12 23.41
N GLN A 304 17.53 -7.48 24.35
CA GLN A 304 17.86 -7.41 25.78
C GLN A 304 19.00 -8.37 26.16
N SER A 305 19.06 -9.57 25.58
CA SER A 305 20.16 -10.51 25.81
C SER A 305 21.49 -10.02 25.23
N LEU A 306 21.47 -9.41 24.04
CA LEU A 306 22.63 -8.82 23.39
C LEU A 306 23.19 -7.66 24.21
N ALA A 307 22.33 -6.73 24.66
CA ALA A 307 22.74 -5.61 25.52
C ALA A 307 23.37 -6.09 26.86
N ARG A 308 22.89 -7.20 27.43
CA ARG A 308 23.52 -7.81 28.62
C ARG A 308 24.90 -8.39 28.30
N GLN A 309 25.05 -9.12 27.19
CA GLN A 309 26.35 -9.66 26.77
C GLN A 309 27.35 -8.55 26.45
N GLU A 310 26.91 -7.46 25.83
CA GLU A 310 27.74 -6.27 25.61
C GLU A 310 28.20 -5.67 26.94
N GLN A 311 27.29 -5.50 27.91
CA GLN A 311 27.62 -5.00 29.25
C GLN A 311 28.59 -5.92 30.01
N GLU A 312 28.36 -7.25 29.99
CA GLU A 312 29.27 -8.24 30.57
C GLU A 312 30.65 -8.20 29.90
N SER A 313 30.71 -8.11 28.56
CA SER A 313 31.97 -8.00 27.82
C SER A 313 32.74 -6.72 28.15
N ALA A 314 32.04 -5.60 28.38
CA ALA A 314 32.64 -4.35 28.81
C ALA A 314 33.18 -4.45 30.25
N GLN A 315 32.45 -5.11 31.16
CA GLN A 315 32.93 -5.38 32.52
C GLN A 315 34.18 -6.27 32.52
N LEU A 316 34.20 -7.32 31.71
CA LEU A 316 35.37 -8.20 31.57
C LEU A 316 36.59 -7.44 31.01
N ARG A 317 36.41 -6.58 30.00
CA ARG A 317 37.50 -5.72 29.50
C ARG A 317 38.07 -4.83 30.60
N VAL A 318 37.23 -4.19 31.42
CA VAL A 318 37.69 -3.38 32.56
C VAL A 318 38.42 -4.22 33.62
N GLN A 319 37.99 -5.46 33.86
CA GLN A 319 38.72 -6.38 34.75
C GLN A 319 40.08 -6.78 34.19
N ASP A 320 40.17 -7.07 32.89
CA ASP A 320 41.42 -7.46 32.24
C ASP A 320 42.39 -6.28 32.08
N GLU A 321 41.89 -5.05 31.86
CA GLU A 321 42.68 -3.82 32.00
C GLU A 321 43.22 -3.65 33.44
N GLY A 322 42.39 -3.89 34.45
CA GLY A 322 42.79 -3.86 35.85
C GLY A 322 43.87 -4.89 36.18
N ARG A 323 43.73 -6.12 35.68
CA ARG A 323 44.75 -7.18 35.78
C ARG A 323 46.04 -6.80 35.06
N ALA A 324 45.96 -6.22 33.86
CA ALA A 324 47.13 -5.76 33.11
C ALA A 324 47.90 -4.66 33.86
N ARG A 325 47.20 -3.74 34.53
CA ARG A 325 47.82 -2.72 35.40
C ARG A 325 48.55 -3.35 36.58
N LEU A 326 47.90 -4.28 37.30
CA LEU A 326 48.50 -5.00 38.43
C LEU A 326 49.74 -5.81 38.00
N VAL A 327 49.69 -6.48 36.84
CA VAL A 327 50.85 -7.19 36.28
C VAL A 327 51.97 -6.21 35.90
N GLY A 328 51.63 -5.04 35.35
CA GLY A 328 52.61 -3.98 35.05
C GLY A 328 53.23 -3.36 36.30
N GLU A 329 52.47 -3.22 37.39
CA GLU A 329 52.98 -2.80 38.70
C GLU A 329 53.92 -3.85 39.31
N GLN A 330 53.51 -5.11 39.34
CA GLN A 330 54.36 -6.23 39.76
C GLN A 330 55.64 -6.36 38.92
N ALA A 331 55.58 -6.09 37.61
CA ALA A 331 56.76 -6.09 36.75
C ALA A 331 57.77 -4.99 37.16
N ARG A 332 57.29 -3.77 37.45
CA ARG A 332 58.14 -2.66 37.96
C ARG A 332 58.70 -2.96 39.35
N GLU A 333 57.92 -3.58 40.23
CA GLU A 333 58.41 -4.07 41.52
C GLU A 333 59.52 -5.11 41.33
N ILE A 334 59.33 -6.08 40.44
CA ILE A 334 60.35 -7.08 40.08
C ILE A 334 61.60 -6.41 39.49
N GLU A 335 61.48 -5.37 38.68
CA GLU A 335 62.62 -4.62 38.13
C GLU A 335 63.38 -3.83 39.20
N SER A 336 62.69 -3.17 40.14
CA SER A 336 63.34 -2.50 41.27
C SER A 336 63.99 -3.48 42.26
N LEU A 337 63.39 -4.66 42.47
CA LEU A 337 64.01 -5.75 43.23
C LEU A 337 65.21 -6.37 42.49
N LYS A 338 65.18 -6.45 41.16
CA LYS A 338 66.34 -6.87 40.34
C LYS A 338 67.48 -5.86 40.41
N SER A 339 67.20 -4.55 40.29
CA SER A 339 68.24 -3.52 40.32
C SER A 339 68.89 -3.40 41.70
N THR A 340 68.11 -3.44 42.77
CA THR A 340 68.64 -3.50 44.15
C THR A 340 69.41 -4.78 44.43
N LYS A 341 68.98 -5.94 43.89
CA LYS A 341 69.77 -7.19 43.96
C LYS A 341 71.09 -7.06 43.21
N ALA A 342 71.11 -6.48 42.02
CA ALA A 342 72.32 -6.24 41.24
C ALA A 342 73.30 -5.32 41.98
N GLN A 343 72.82 -4.22 42.58
CA GLN A 343 73.61 -3.33 43.43
C GLN A 343 74.21 -4.07 44.64
N LEU A 344 73.45 -4.97 45.28
CA LEU A 344 73.96 -5.80 46.37
C LEU A 344 74.98 -6.85 45.90
N GLU A 345 74.87 -7.37 44.69
CA GLU A 345 75.86 -8.27 44.08
C GLU A 345 77.14 -7.52 43.69
N GLU A 346 77.03 -6.30 43.15
CA GLU A 346 78.17 -5.41 42.91
C GLU A 346 78.88 -5.02 44.21
N GLN A 347 78.14 -4.67 45.26
CA GLN A 347 78.70 -4.44 46.59
C GLN A 347 79.43 -5.69 47.15
N LYS A 348 78.88 -6.89 46.94
CA LYS A 348 79.57 -8.14 47.31
C LYS A 348 80.86 -8.34 46.51
N TRP A 349 80.88 -8.03 45.21
CA TRP A 349 82.09 -8.10 44.39
C TRP A 349 83.15 -7.08 44.83
N VAL A 350 82.76 -5.83 45.12
CA VAL A 350 83.67 -4.81 45.65
C VAL A 350 84.22 -5.21 47.03
N LEU A 351 83.40 -5.81 47.90
CA LEU A 351 83.85 -6.34 49.18
C LEU A 351 84.77 -7.57 48.99
N ALA A 352 84.47 -8.47 48.06
CA ALA A 352 85.34 -9.59 47.71
C ALA A 352 86.70 -9.12 47.20
N GLY A 353 86.74 -8.15 46.27
CA GLY A 353 87.98 -7.53 45.80
C GLY A 353 88.77 -6.86 46.93
N ARG A 354 88.11 -6.15 47.85
CA ARG A 354 88.76 -5.60 49.07
C ARG A 354 89.29 -6.69 50.00
N HIS A 355 88.63 -7.83 50.11
CA HIS A 355 89.14 -8.98 50.86
C HIS A 355 90.33 -9.64 50.15
N GLU A 356 90.31 -9.75 48.82
CA GLU A 356 91.44 -10.22 48.02
C GLU A 356 92.65 -9.28 48.16
N GLU A 357 92.44 -7.96 48.09
CA GLU A 357 93.46 -6.93 48.40
C GLU A 357 93.99 -7.05 49.84
N GLN A 358 93.13 -7.31 50.83
CA GLN A 358 93.59 -7.57 52.19
C GLN A 358 94.40 -8.86 52.29
N THR A 359 94.05 -9.92 51.54
CA THR A 359 94.84 -11.16 51.51
C THR A 359 96.15 -11.02 50.75
N SER A 360 96.21 -10.22 49.67
CA SER A 360 97.46 -9.96 48.95
C SER A 360 98.39 -9.05 49.76
N LEU A 361 97.86 -8.04 50.47
CA LEU A 361 98.60 -7.27 51.47
C LEU A 361 99.05 -8.15 52.66
N ALA A 362 98.26 -9.13 53.07
CA ALA A 362 98.67 -10.11 54.09
C ALA A 362 99.78 -11.04 53.57
N LEU A 363 99.74 -11.46 52.30
CA LEU A 363 100.79 -12.24 51.64
C LEU A 363 102.06 -11.41 51.39
N GLU A 364 101.97 -10.11 51.10
CA GLU A 364 103.12 -9.22 51.03
C GLU A 364 103.73 -8.94 52.41
N ARG A 365 102.90 -8.84 53.46
CA ARG A 365 103.36 -8.82 54.84
C ARG A 365 104.00 -10.16 55.22
N GLY A 366 103.45 -11.28 54.76
CA GLY A 366 104.05 -12.62 54.85
C GLY A 366 105.43 -12.66 54.21
N ARG A 367 105.56 -12.29 52.94
CA ARG A 367 106.86 -12.20 52.23
C ARG A 367 107.86 -11.26 52.90
N LYS A 368 107.39 -10.18 53.56
CA LYS A 368 108.23 -9.29 54.39
C LYS A 368 108.63 -9.96 55.71
N ILE A 369 107.76 -10.77 56.32
CA ILE A 369 108.08 -11.61 57.47
C ILE A 369 109.10 -12.69 57.07
N ASP A 370 108.90 -13.41 55.95
CA ASP A 370 109.83 -14.41 55.42
C ASP A 370 111.20 -13.80 55.11
N ALA A 371 111.23 -12.58 54.55
CA ALA A 371 112.47 -11.82 54.32
C ALA A 371 113.13 -11.37 55.64
N LEU A 372 112.34 -11.01 56.65
CA LEU A 372 112.82 -10.71 58.00
C LEU A 372 113.28 -11.97 58.75
N GLU A 373 112.70 -13.15 58.49
CA GLU A 373 113.16 -14.43 59.02
C GLU A 373 114.45 -14.89 58.33
N LEU A 374 114.61 -14.70 57.02
CA LEU A 374 115.88 -14.90 56.32
C LEU A 374 116.98 -13.94 56.82
N LEU A 375 116.63 -12.69 57.15
CA LEU A 375 117.55 -11.74 57.80
C LEU A 375 117.82 -12.09 59.26
N LYS A 376 116.84 -12.67 59.98
CA LYS A 376 117.01 -13.17 61.36
C LYS A 376 117.90 -14.41 61.40
N VAL A 377 117.75 -15.34 60.44
CA VAL A 377 118.64 -16.50 60.27
C VAL A 377 120.07 -16.05 59.93
N ARG A 378 120.24 -15.00 59.09
CA ARG A 378 121.56 -14.37 58.90
C ARG A 378 122.11 -13.77 60.19
N LEU A 379 121.31 -13.04 60.97
CA LEU A 379 121.71 -12.51 62.28
C LEU A 379 121.97 -13.59 63.33
N GLU A 380 121.34 -14.76 63.23
CA GLU A 380 121.57 -15.92 64.10
C GLU A 380 122.85 -16.68 63.68
N GLN A 381 123.15 -16.75 62.38
CA GLN A 381 124.44 -17.19 61.85
C GLN A 381 125.57 -16.25 62.28
N GLU A 382 125.42 -14.93 62.11
CA GLU A 382 126.39 -13.93 62.59
C GLU A 382 126.52 -13.93 64.12
N LYS A 383 125.44 -14.17 64.89
CA LYS A 383 125.52 -14.42 66.34
C LYS A 383 126.31 -15.69 66.68
N SER A 384 126.16 -16.76 65.90
CA SER A 384 126.91 -18.00 66.14
C SER A 384 128.41 -17.82 65.85
N GLU A 385 128.77 -17.11 64.78
CA GLU A 385 130.17 -16.75 64.48
C GLU A 385 130.76 -15.78 65.52
N LEU A 386 129.96 -14.85 66.05
CA LEU A 386 130.36 -13.97 67.15
C LEU A 386 130.50 -14.73 68.48
N SER A 387 129.67 -15.75 68.75
CA SER A 387 129.80 -16.59 69.95
C SER A 387 131.10 -17.41 69.94
N TRP A 388 131.47 -17.97 68.78
CA TRP A 388 132.75 -18.67 68.58
C TRP A 388 133.97 -17.73 68.72
N ARG A 389 133.85 -16.48 68.26
CA ARG A 389 134.88 -15.45 68.47
C ARG A 389 134.99 -14.99 69.93
N LEU A 390 133.90 -15.01 70.71
CA LEU A 390 133.90 -14.68 72.14
C LEU A 390 134.53 -15.77 73.02
N GLU A 391 134.32 -17.06 72.72
CA GLU A 391 135.03 -18.15 73.41
C GLU A 391 136.54 -18.17 73.10
N GLY A 392 136.94 -17.76 71.89
CA GLY A 392 138.34 -17.51 71.54
C GLY A 392 138.97 -16.32 72.30
N GLN A 393 138.21 -15.24 72.50
CA GLN A 393 138.70 -14.05 73.23
C GLN A 393 138.80 -14.26 74.75
N SER A 394 138.00 -15.15 75.34
CA SER A 394 138.12 -15.51 76.76
C SER A 394 139.51 -16.06 77.13
N LYS A 395 140.17 -16.79 76.21
CA LYS A 395 141.51 -17.34 76.43
C LYS A 395 142.64 -16.33 76.19
N LEU A 396 142.40 -15.27 75.42
CA LEU A 396 143.34 -14.14 75.27
C LEU A 396 143.17 -13.06 76.35
N ALA A 397 142.01 -13.00 77.02
CA ALA A 397 141.75 -12.08 78.13
C ALA A 397 142.52 -12.44 79.42
N LEU A 398 142.89 -13.71 79.61
CA LEU A 398 143.76 -14.15 80.73
C LEU A 398 145.24 -13.76 80.55
N ASP A 399 145.69 -13.54 79.31
CA ASP A 399 147.05 -13.05 79.05
C ASP A 399 147.10 -11.52 78.82
N ARG A 400 146.00 -10.88 78.38
CA ARG A 400 145.90 -9.41 78.27
C ARG A 400 145.41 -8.68 79.51
N SER A 401 144.96 -9.38 80.55
CA SER A 401 144.88 -8.81 81.90
C SER A 401 146.26 -8.43 82.45
N ARG A 402 147.36 -8.89 81.83
CA ARG A 402 148.74 -8.42 82.06
C ARG A 402 149.16 -7.23 81.16
N GLU A 403 148.35 -6.83 80.18
CA GLU A 403 148.54 -5.62 79.35
C GLU A 403 147.60 -4.45 79.77
N ILE A 404 146.50 -4.73 80.46
CA ILE A 404 145.59 -3.68 80.98
C ILE A 404 146.24 -2.84 82.10
N GLU A 405 147.34 -3.32 82.71
CA GLU A 405 148.18 -2.50 83.59
C GLU A 405 149.05 -1.47 82.83
N SER A 406 149.29 -1.61 81.52
CA SER A 406 150.23 -0.75 80.79
C SER A 406 149.60 0.42 80.02
N LEU A 407 148.33 0.33 79.58
CA LEU A 407 147.68 1.37 78.76
C LEU A 407 146.41 1.99 79.37
N ARG A 408 146.40 2.08 80.69
CA ARG A 408 145.66 3.09 81.49
C ARG A 408 146.10 4.54 81.19
N ILE A 409 146.98 4.73 80.20
CA ILE A 409 147.66 5.98 79.81
C ILE A 409 147.05 6.62 78.55
N SER A 410 146.34 5.88 77.69
CA SER A 410 145.83 6.38 76.39
C SER A 410 144.37 6.87 76.41
N GLN A 411 143.74 6.98 77.58
CA GLN A 411 142.32 7.33 77.73
C GLN A 411 142.02 8.85 77.64
N SER A 412 142.98 9.67 77.20
CA SER A 412 142.87 11.12 77.07
C SER A 412 142.41 11.63 75.69
N GLY A 413 142.12 10.74 74.73
CA GLY A 413 141.87 11.10 73.33
C GLY A 413 140.40 11.19 72.86
N LEU A 414 139.42 11.23 73.77
CA LEU A 414 138.01 10.92 73.43
C LEU A 414 137.19 12.05 72.77
N GLU A 415 137.68 13.29 72.70
CA GLU A 415 136.78 14.46 72.75
C GLU A 415 136.57 15.25 71.43
N ALA A 416 137.09 14.80 70.28
CA ALA A 416 137.12 15.63 69.06
C ALA A 416 135.93 15.47 68.07
N GLU A 417 135.41 14.27 67.79
CA GLU A 417 134.70 14.01 66.51
C GLU A 417 133.16 13.92 66.57
N LYS A 418 132.51 14.43 67.63
CA LYS A 418 131.04 14.34 67.80
C LYS A 418 130.19 15.41 67.11
N LEU A 419 130.78 16.34 66.34
CA LEU A 419 130.11 17.57 65.88
C LEU A 419 129.64 17.60 64.41
N ALA A 420 129.84 16.54 63.63
CA ALA A 420 129.47 16.47 62.20
C ALA A 420 128.06 15.91 61.91
N LEU A 421 127.07 16.51 62.59
CA LEU A 421 125.61 16.43 62.40
C LEU A 421 125.16 16.22 60.93
N ALA A 422 124.28 15.25 60.65
CA ALA A 422 122.81 15.41 60.67
C ALA A 422 122.25 16.48 59.71
N GLY A 423 122.05 16.13 58.43
CA GLY A 423 121.52 17.07 57.42
C GLY A 423 121.11 16.54 56.05
N ARG A 424 120.64 15.28 55.88
CA ARG A 424 120.19 14.75 54.57
C ARG A 424 119.00 13.79 54.69
N CYS A 425 117.76 14.30 54.62
CA CYS A 425 116.52 13.51 54.68
C CYS A 425 115.40 13.97 53.71
N GLU A 426 115.72 14.68 52.61
CA GLU A 426 114.68 15.36 51.79
C GLU A 426 114.40 14.75 50.40
N GLU A 427 115.16 13.76 49.93
CA GLU A 427 115.14 13.34 48.51
C GLU A 427 114.06 12.29 48.12
N GLN A 428 113.22 11.81 49.05
CA GLN A 428 112.24 10.74 48.76
C GLN A 428 110.95 11.19 48.01
N ILE A 429 110.81 12.47 47.66
CA ILE A 429 109.53 13.03 47.16
C ILE A 429 109.24 12.72 45.67
N VAL A 430 110.26 12.48 44.85
CA VAL A 430 110.11 12.53 43.36
C VAL A 430 109.51 11.26 42.73
N LEU A 431 109.62 10.09 43.37
CA LEU A 431 109.20 8.79 42.79
C LEU A 431 107.68 8.52 42.75
N ILE A 432 106.85 9.48 43.18
CA ILE A 432 105.38 9.31 43.22
C ILE A 432 104.72 9.64 41.86
N VAL A 433 105.29 10.58 41.09
CA VAL A 433 104.64 11.20 39.92
C VAL A 433 104.50 10.28 38.70
N GLU A 434 105.36 9.25 38.56
CA GLU A 434 105.36 8.40 37.36
C GLU A 434 104.28 7.31 37.36
N ARG A 435 103.61 7.06 38.50
CA ARG A 435 102.55 6.03 38.60
C ARG A 435 101.17 6.50 38.15
N ASP A 436 100.86 7.79 38.24
CA ASP A 436 99.56 8.33 37.84
C ASP A 436 99.31 8.19 36.33
N ARG A 437 100.39 8.24 35.53
CA ARG A 437 100.31 8.21 34.06
C ARG A 437 99.78 6.90 33.47
N CYS A 438 99.84 5.79 34.21
CA CYS A 438 99.32 4.49 33.76
C CYS A 438 97.81 4.30 34.03
N ILE A 439 97.22 5.12 34.92
CA ILE A 439 95.80 5.03 35.29
C ILE A 439 94.90 5.71 34.25
N GLU A 440 95.40 6.75 33.57
CA GLU A 440 94.66 7.51 32.56
C GLU A 440 94.32 6.67 31.31
N ASP A 441 95.23 5.79 30.87
CA ASP A 441 95.03 4.95 29.68
C ASP A 441 93.92 3.90 29.89
N LEU A 442 93.74 3.41 31.13
CA LEU A 442 92.64 2.50 31.48
C LEU A 442 91.29 3.22 31.59
N ARG A 443 91.27 4.52 31.93
CA ARG A 443 90.03 5.34 31.91
C ARG A 443 89.52 5.55 30.48
N GLN A 444 90.41 5.72 29.51
CA GLN A 444 90.03 5.87 28.10
C GLN A 444 89.43 4.57 27.51
N ALA A 445 89.80 3.39 28.03
CA ALA A 445 89.18 2.13 27.64
C ALA A 445 87.74 1.99 28.16
N LYS A 446 87.45 2.46 29.39
CA LYS A 446 86.08 2.42 29.96
C LYS A 446 85.10 3.30 29.19
N ALA A 447 85.51 4.51 28.81
CA ALA A 447 84.67 5.46 28.07
C ALA A 447 84.21 4.93 26.70
N ARG A 448 84.98 4.05 26.04
CA ARG A 448 84.58 3.42 24.77
C ARG A 448 83.45 2.40 24.94
N ILE A 449 83.41 1.69 26.07
CA ILE A 449 82.36 0.70 26.36
C ILE A 449 81.05 1.40 26.74
N GLU A 450 81.13 2.54 27.43
CA GLU A 450 79.96 3.37 27.75
C GLU A 450 79.32 3.97 26.48
N GLN A 451 80.12 4.36 25.49
CA GLN A 451 79.63 4.80 24.16
C GLN A 451 78.98 3.67 23.35
N GLU A 452 79.46 2.42 23.47
CA GLU A 452 78.81 1.26 22.84
C GLU A 452 77.47 0.91 23.52
N LEU A 453 77.31 1.19 24.82
CA LEU A 453 76.05 1.02 25.54
C LEU A 453 74.99 2.04 25.10
N GLU A 454 75.37 3.31 24.94
CA GLU A 454 74.49 4.36 24.39
C GLU A 454 74.09 4.07 22.93
N ALA A 455 75.00 3.50 22.12
CA ALA A 455 74.68 3.06 20.76
C ALA A 455 73.69 1.87 20.71
N VAL A 456 73.59 1.07 21.77
CA VAL A 456 72.57 0.01 21.90
C VAL A 456 71.24 0.58 22.39
N LEU A 457 71.24 1.59 23.27
CA LEU A 457 70.02 2.31 23.65
C LEU A 457 69.41 3.06 22.45
N GLN A 458 70.21 3.71 21.62
CA GLN A 458 69.75 4.30 20.36
C GLN A 458 69.19 3.27 19.35
N ARG A 459 69.61 2.00 19.44
CA ARG A 459 69.01 0.91 18.65
C ARG A 459 67.68 0.41 19.22
N LEU A 460 67.43 0.57 20.52
CA LEU A 460 66.13 0.33 21.14
C LEU A 460 65.17 1.49 20.86
N ASP A 461 65.64 2.74 20.87
CA ASP A 461 64.84 3.89 20.43
C ASP A 461 64.52 3.83 18.93
N ALA A 462 65.43 3.30 18.09
CA ALA A 462 65.13 2.99 16.70
C ALA A 462 64.15 1.80 16.52
N GLN A 463 63.98 0.94 17.54
CA GLN A 463 62.93 -0.07 17.57
C GLN A 463 61.61 0.48 18.13
N ALA A 464 61.65 1.50 18.99
CA ALA A 464 60.49 2.28 19.39
C ALA A 464 59.96 3.12 18.21
N LEU A 465 60.84 3.73 17.41
CA LEU A 465 60.44 4.37 16.15
C LEU A 465 59.86 3.38 15.14
N ARG A 466 60.28 2.10 15.14
CA ARG A 466 59.60 1.04 14.38
C ARG A 466 58.26 0.62 14.97
N ALA A 467 58.06 0.79 16.28
CA ALA A 467 56.76 0.63 16.91
C ALA A 467 55.84 1.82 16.60
N ASP A 468 56.39 3.03 16.43
CA ASP A 468 55.67 4.19 15.90
C ASP A 468 55.43 4.05 14.38
N GLU A 469 56.32 3.44 13.59
CA GLU A 469 56.05 3.03 12.19
C GLU A 469 54.96 1.96 12.14
N LEU A 470 54.91 1.00 13.08
CA LEU A 470 53.77 0.07 13.23
C LEU A 470 52.51 0.77 13.77
N SER A 471 52.64 1.89 14.49
CA SER A 471 51.54 2.78 14.83
C SER A 471 51.07 3.55 13.58
N GLY A 472 51.99 3.85 12.66
CA GLY A 472 51.76 4.35 11.31
C GLY A 472 51.10 3.32 10.40
N GLU A 473 51.48 2.04 10.48
CA GLU A 473 50.77 0.94 9.81
C GLU A 473 49.39 0.69 10.46
N LEU A 474 49.23 0.94 11.76
CA LEU A 474 47.92 0.98 12.42
C LEU A 474 47.12 2.24 12.07
N GLU A 475 47.80 3.35 11.73
CA GLU A 475 47.16 4.53 11.14
C GLU A 475 46.84 4.32 9.66
N ASP A 476 47.60 3.51 8.91
CA ASP A 476 47.23 3.01 7.58
C ASP A 476 46.12 1.97 7.67
N VAL A 477 46.03 1.16 8.73
CA VAL A 477 44.86 0.31 9.00
C VAL A 477 43.67 1.14 9.48
N ARG A 478 43.88 2.28 10.15
CA ARG A 478 42.82 3.28 10.37
C ARG A 478 42.50 4.06 9.10
N GLN A 479 43.44 4.23 8.18
CA GLN A 479 43.23 4.81 6.85
C GLN A 479 42.48 3.80 5.97
N ILE A 480 42.69 2.49 6.16
CA ILE A 480 41.92 1.40 5.56
C ILE A 480 40.55 1.28 6.25
N ALA A 481 40.44 1.54 7.56
CA ALA A 481 39.15 1.62 8.25
C ALA A 481 38.37 2.89 7.85
N ALA A 482 39.07 4.00 7.60
CA ALA A 482 38.54 5.23 7.04
C ALA A 482 38.26 5.09 5.54
N ASN A 483 38.98 4.23 4.81
CA ASN A 483 38.67 3.82 3.45
C ASN A 483 37.52 2.82 3.43
N LEU A 484 37.30 2.03 4.50
CA LEU A 484 36.13 1.18 4.68
C LEU A 484 34.91 1.97 5.14
N ASP A 485 35.09 3.08 5.86
CA ASP A 485 34.03 4.05 6.12
C ASP A 485 33.82 5.00 4.92
N GLN A 486 34.86 5.27 4.11
CA GLN A 486 34.74 5.92 2.80
C GLN A 486 34.15 4.96 1.77
N ASP A 487 34.33 3.64 1.92
CA ASP A 487 33.63 2.60 1.16
C ASP A 487 32.26 2.29 1.74
N ARG A 488 31.98 2.59 3.01
CA ARG A 488 30.59 2.71 3.50
C ARG A 488 29.96 4.01 3.06
N GLN A 489 30.72 5.07 2.78
CA GLN A 489 30.23 6.29 2.14
C GLN A 489 30.18 6.15 0.61
N SER A 490 30.97 5.25 -0.01
CA SER A 490 30.92 4.89 -1.42
C SER A 490 29.86 3.82 -1.66
N LEU A 491 29.60 2.93 -0.69
CA LEU A 491 28.46 2.02 -0.65
C LEU A 491 27.20 2.73 -0.18
N ALA A 492 27.22 3.72 0.73
CA ALA A 492 26.11 4.65 0.92
C ALA A 492 25.97 5.59 -0.29
N GLY A 493 27.05 5.81 -1.05
CA GLY A 493 27.09 6.43 -2.36
C GLY A 493 26.50 5.55 -3.46
N GLN A 494 26.63 4.23 -3.36
CA GLN A 494 26.06 3.23 -4.27
C GLN A 494 24.66 2.78 -3.83
N ILE A 495 24.30 2.94 -2.56
CA ILE A 495 22.96 2.78 -1.98
C ILE A 495 22.18 4.08 -2.16
N SER A 496 22.81 5.26 -2.17
CA SER A 496 22.19 6.50 -2.64
C SER A 496 22.20 6.62 -4.16
N ALA A 497 23.16 6.03 -4.89
CA ALA A 497 23.06 5.85 -6.34
C ALA A 497 22.16 4.67 -6.72
N GLN A 498 21.91 3.69 -5.84
CA GLN A 498 20.82 2.73 -5.99
C GLN A 498 19.50 3.34 -5.53
N ALA A 499 19.46 4.29 -4.59
CA ALA A 499 18.25 5.02 -4.25
C ALA A 499 17.92 6.07 -5.32
N VAL A 500 18.92 6.67 -5.95
CA VAL A 500 18.78 7.49 -7.16
C VAL A 500 18.46 6.58 -8.34
N ARG A 501 19.03 5.39 -8.52
CA ARG A 501 18.54 4.42 -9.52
C ARG A 501 17.17 3.83 -9.19
N MET A 502 16.74 3.78 -7.93
CA MET A 502 15.40 3.34 -7.50
C MET A 502 14.40 4.50 -7.48
N ALA A 503 14.88 5.74 -7.52
CA ALA A 503 14.12 6.96 -7.79
C ALA A 503 14.19 7.37 -9.27
N GLU A 504 15.12 6.84 -10.06
CA GLU A 504 15.16 6.87 -11.52
C GLU A 504 14.31 5.72 -12.04
N LEU A 505 14.42 4.50 -11.50
CA LEU A 505 13.40 3.44 -11.67
C LEU A 505 12.07 3.86 -11.04
N GLY A 506 12.09 4.68 -9.99
CA GLY A 506 10.90 5.27 -9.38
C GLY A 506 10.26 6.31 -10.30
N HIS A 507 11.05 7.21 -10.88
CA HIS A 507 10.64 8.16 -11.90
C HIS A 507 10.43 7.51 -13.27
N GLU A 508 10.95 6.32 -13.55
CA GLU A 508 10.65 5.50 -14.72
C GLU A 508 9.39 4.68 -14.49
N ILE A 509 9.06 4.29 -13.26
CA ILE A 509 7.78 3.69 -12.86
C ILE A 509 6.69 4.76 -12.74
N GLU A 510 7.03 5.97 -12.31
CA GLU A 510 6.15 7.15 -12.38
C GLU A 510 6.06 7.68 -13.82
N ALA A 511 7.13 7.63 -14.62
CA ALA A 511 7.02 7.88 -16.06
C ALA A 511 6.35 6.73 -16.78
N TYR A 512 6.38 5.48 -16.29
CA TYR A 512 5.56 4.38 -16.81
C TYR A 512 4.12 4.49 -16.32
N SER A 513 3.84 5.03 -15.14
CA SER A 513 2.48 5.23 -14.64
C SER A 513 1.85 6.48 -15.25
N GLN A 514 2.62 7.54 -15.49
CA GLN A 514 2.24 8.72 -16.26
C GLN A 514 2.23 8.43 -17.76
N ALA A 515 3.12 7.60 -18.31
CA ALA A 515 3.02 7.15 -19.70
C ALA A 515 1.90 6.13 -19.88
N LYS A 516 1.62 5.25 -18.91
CA LYS A 516 0.45 4.37 -18.92
C LYS A 516 -0.83 5.18 -18.74
N ALA A 517 -0.88 6.15 -17.83
CA ALA A 517 -2.01 7.07 -17.71
C ALA A 517 -2.15 7.97 -18.96
N ALA A 518 -1.05 8.33 -19.63
CA ALA A 518 -1.07 9.04 -20.91
C ALA A 518 -1.41 8.12 -22.09
N LEU A 519 -1.13 6.81 -22.01
CA LEU A 519 -1.51 5.80 -22.98
C LEU A 519 -2.97 5.35 -22.76
N GLU A 520 -3.47 5.44 -21.53
CA GLU A 520 -4.88 5.29 -21.14
C GLU A 520 -5.67 6.55 -21.49
N LEU A 521 -5.12 7.75 -21.31
CA LEU A 521 -5.66 9.00 -21.86
C LEU A 521 -5.59 9.00 -23.39
N GLN A 522 -4.55 8.43 -24.00
CA GLN A 522 -4.50 8.25 -25.46
C GLN A 522 -5.39 7.10 -25.93
N SER A 523 -5.65 6.06 -25.15
CA SER A 523 -6.61 5.00 -25.52
C SER A 523 -8.04 5.46 -25.29
N MET A 524 -8.30 6.32 -24.30
CA MET A 524 -9.58 7.01 -24.11
C MET A 524 -9.76 8.13 -25.16
N ALA A 525 -8.71 8.83 -25.56
CA ALA A 525 -8.77 9.80 -26.66
C ALA A 525 -8.80 9.12 -28.04
N LEU A 526 -8.24 7.92 -28.19
CA LEU A 526 -8.40 7.08 -29.38
C LEU A 526 -9.75 6.38 -29.38
N ALA A 527 -10.30 5.97 -28.23
CA ALA A 527 -11.68 5.51 -28.11
C ALA A 527 -12.66 6.65 -28.42
N ALA A 528 -12.45 7.85 -27.86
CA ALA A 528 -13.24 9.04 -28.20
C ALA A 528 -13.06 9.46 -29.67
N ARG A 529 -11.87 9.30 -30.26
CA ARG A 529 -11.65 9.49 -31.70
C ARG A 529 -12.21 8.36 -32.56
N LEU A 530 -12.35 7.14 -32.04
CA LEU A 530 -13.01 6.01 -32.71
C LEU A 530 -14.53 6.14 -32.61
N ASP A 531 -15.05 6.69 -31.50
CA ASP A 531 -16.44 7.09 -31.33
C ASP A 531 -16.76 8.33 -32.17
N GLU A 532 -15.85 9.30 -32.30
CA GLU A 532 -16.00 10.38 -33.29
C GLU A 532 -15.83 9.87 -34.71
N GLN A 533 -14.92 8.94 -35.01
CA GLN A 533 -14.84 8.31 -36.34
C GLN A 533 -16.08 7.46 -36.62
N ALA A 534 -16.69 6.82 -35.61
CA ALA A 534 -17.94 6.07 -35.73
C ALA A 534 -19.14 7.01 -35.88
N LYS A 535 -19.18 8.15 -35.18
CA LYS A 535 -20.16 9.22 -35.39
C LYS A 535 -20.01 9.85 -36.76
N LEU A 536 -18.79 10.20 -37.18
CA LEU A 536 -18.49 10.70 -38.53
C LEU A 536 -18.69 9.64 -39.61
N ALA A 537 -18.56 8.35 -39.31
CA ALA A 537 -18.89 7.25 -40.23
C ALA A 537 -20.39 6.98 -40.29
N ALA A 538 -21.13 7.16 -39.19
CA ALA A 538 -22.59 7.12 -39.16
C ALA A 538 -23.20 8.38 -39.81
N GLU A 539 -22.58 9.55 -39.67
CA GLU A 539 -22.95 10.79 -40.35
C GLU A 539 -22.57 10.75 -41.83
N ARG A 540 -21.40 10.19 -42.20
CA ARG A 540 -21.08 9.87 -43.59
C ARG A 540 -21.97 8.76 -44.15
N GLY A 541 -22.40 7.81 -43.33
CA GLY A 541 -23.39 6.78 -43.66
C GLY A 541 -24.71 7.43 -44.00
N ARG A 542 -25.30 8.19 -43.08
CA ARG A 542 -26.52 9.00 -43.29
C ARG A 542 -26.38 10.00 -44.43
N ALA A 543 -25.20 10.58 -44.65
CA ALA A 543 -24.96 11.47 -45.79
C ALA A 543 -24.82 10.71 -47.11
N ILE A 544 -24.31 9.48 -47.12
CA ILE A 544 -24.30 8.59 -48.28
C ILE A 544 -25.71 8.07 -48.55
N GLU A 545 -26.47 7.71 -47.53
CA GLU A 545 -27.90 7.34 -47.62
C GLU A 545 -28.71 8.52 -48.14
N ALA A 546 -28.58 9.71 -47.56
CA ALA A 546 -29.24 10.92 -48.06
C ALA A 546 -28.77 11.34 -49.47
N LEU A 547 -27.51 11.09 -49.85
CA LEU A 547 -27.03 11.28 -51.22
C LEU A 547 -27.49 10.17 -52.17
N GLN A 548 -27.75 8.95 -51.69
CA GLN A 548 -28.36 7.86 -52.44
C GLN A 548 -29.85 8.10 -52.63
N GLU A 549 -30.57 8.61 -51.62
CA GLU A 549 -31.95 9.06 -51.71
C GLU A 549 -32.08 10.29 -52.62
N GLN A 550 -31.19 11.28 -52.50
CA GLN A 550 -31.15 12.41 -53.43
C GLN A 550 -30.75 11.98 -54.84
N LYS A 551 -29.86 10.99 -55.00
CA LYS A 551 -29.52 10.42 -56.31
C LYS A 551 -30.71 9.64 -56.88
N PHE A 552 -31.41 8.86 -56.08
CA PHE A 552 -32.61 8.12 -56.48
C PHE A 552 -33.75 9.07 -56.82
N ALA A 553 -33.95 10.14 -56.05
CA ALA A 553 -34.89 11.22 -56.35
C ALA A 553 -34.47 12.02 -57.61
N LEU A 554 -33.17 12.21 -57.85
CA LEU A 554 -32.65 12.81 -59.10
C LEU A 554 -32.74 11.85 -60.30
N GLU A 555 -32.65 10.54 -60.10
CA GLU A 555 -32.84 9.52 -61.13
C GLU A 555 -34.33 9.34 -61.44
N GLN A 556 -35.21 9.39 -60.45
CA GLN A 556 -36.66 9.51 -60.65
C GLN A 556 -37.05 10.85 -61.30
N ALA A 557 -36.45 11.97 -60.89
CA ALA A 557 -36.68 13.27 -61.53
C ALA A 557 -36.10 13.32 -62.95
N ARG A 558 -34.98 12.62 -63.22
CA ARG A 558 -34.46 12.41 -64.58
C ARG A 558 -35.32 11.47 -65.40
N ALA A 559 -35.92 10.43 -64.81
CA ALA A 559 -36.88 9.57 -65.49
C ALA A 559 -38.20 10.31 -65.78
N ALA A 560 -38.65 11.17 -64.86
CA ALA A 560 -39.80 12.05 -65.07
C ALA A 560 -39.51 13.19 -66.07
N LEU A 561 -38.29 13.71 -66.11
CA LEU A 561 -37.84 14.67 -67.13
C LEU A 561 -37.58 13.99 -68.48
N ALA A 562 -37.10 12.75 -68.52
CA ALA A 562 -36.99 11.95 -69.73
C ALA A 562 -38.39 11.62 -70.27
N GLY A 563 -39.33 11.19 -69.42
CA GLY A 563 -40.74 11.03 -69.79
C GLY A 563 -41.38 12.32 -70.29
N ARG A 564 -41.10 13.47 -69.66
CA ARG A 564 -41.55 14.78 -70.15
C ARG A 564 -40.84 15.25 -71.42
N LEU A 565 -39.60 14.84 -71.67
CA LEU A 565 -38.89 15.10 -72.92
C LEU A 565 -39.30 14.14 -74.03
N ASP A 566 -39.73 12.91 -73.72
CA ASP A 566 -40.33 11.98 -74.66
C ASP A 566 -41.79 12.37 -74.97
N GLU A 567 -42.53 12.94 -74.02
CA GLU A 567 -43.82 13.59 -74.30
C GLU A 567 -43.64 14.91 -75.06
N GLN A 568 -42.64 15.73 -74.75
CA GLN A 568 -42.33 16.92 -75.58
C GLN A 568 -41.76 16.54 -76.95
N ALA A 569 -41.05 15.41 -77.10
CA ALA A 569 -40.61 14.90 -78.39
C ALA A 569 -41.76 14.31 -79.20
N LYS A 570 -42.74 13.64 -78.56
CA LYS A 570 -44.00 13.21 -79.20
C LYS A 570 -44.85 14.42 -79.60
N LEU A 571 -45.03 15.39 -78.73
CA LEU A 571 -45.75 16.64 -79.03
C LEU A 571 -45.01 17.57 -80.02
N ALA A 572 -43.70 17.38 -80.22
CA ALA A 572 -42.92 18.03 -81.29
C ALA A 572 -42.94 17.22 -82.60
N ALA A 573 -43.01 15.89 -82.55
CA ALA A 573 -43.24 15.05 -83.72
C ALA A 573 -44.65 15.22 -84.29
N GLU A 574 -45.67 15.36 -83.43
CA GLU A 574 -47.07 15.63 -83.78
C GLU A 574 -47.34 17.11 -84.13
N ARG A 575 -46.32 17.98 -84.04
CA ARG A 575 -46.35 19.38 -84.53
C ARG A 575 -45.20 19.69 -85.51
N GLY A 576 -44.61 18.65 -86.09
CA GLY A 576 -43.56 18.71 -87.11
C GLY A 576 -44.10 18.66 -88.55
N HIS A 577 -45.39 18.39 -88.73
CA HIS A 577 -46.11 18.75 -89.95
C HIS A 577 -46.76 20.13 -89.75
N GLU A 578 -46.52 21.01 -90.72
CA GLU A 578 -47.06 22.38 -90.87
C GLU A 578 -46.34 23.54 -90.13
N LEU A 579 -45.55 24.27 -90.94
CA LEU A 579 -45.36 25.73 -90.95
C LEU A 579 -44.51 26.36 -89.80
N VAL A 580 -43.29 26.85 -90.06
CA VAL A 580 -42.91 28.10 -90.77
C VAL A 580 -42.98 29.37 -89.89
N THR A 581 -41.84 30.09 -89.83
CA THR A 581 -41.60 31.49 -89.37
C THR A 581 -41.66 31.91 -87.88
N SER A 582 -40.47 32.22 -87.31
CA SER A 582 -40.15 33.39 -86.43
C SER A 582 -40.89 33.52 -85.05
N PRO A 583 -40.58 34.49 -84.15
CA PRO A 583 -39.52 35.52 -84.13
C PRO A 583 -38.75 35.68 -82.79
N ALA A 584 -38.08 36.83 -82.67
CA ALA A 584 -37.07 37.26 -81.70
C ALA A 584 -37.47 37.70 -80.26
N LYS A 585 -36.42 37.77 -79.40
CA LYS A 585 -36.03 38.87 -78.47
C LYS A 585 -36.63 39.05 -77.04
N ARG A 586 -35.72 39.39 -76.10
CA ARG A 586 -35.85 40.13 -74.78
C ARG A 586 -36.40 39.32 -73.57
N ARG A 587 -36.08 39.58 -72.28
CA ARG A 587 -35.01 40.34 -71.53
C ARG A 587 -35.05 39.95 -70.02
N ALA A 588 -33.97 40.21 -69.24
CA ALA A 588 -33.83 40.08 -67.76
C ALA A 588 -33.95 38.63 -67.18
N GLY A 589 -33.51 38.21 -65.98
CA GLY A 589 -32.73 38.80 -64.86
C GLY A 589 -33.22 38.24 -63.48
N THR A 590 -32.45 38.00 -62.40
CA THR A 590 -30.99 38.03 -62.09
C THR A 590 -30.67 37.15 -60.83
N ARG A 591 -29.38 37.00 -60.45
CA ARG A 591 -28.84 36.44 -59.15
C ARG A 591 -29.02 34.90 -58.92
N THR A 592 -28.16 34.14 -58.23
CA THR A 592 -26.93 34.45 -57.42
C THR A 592 -25.89 33.30 -57.38
N HIS A 593 -24.59 33.66 -57.37
CA HIS A 593 -23.37 33.02 -56.80
C HIS A 593 -23.05 31.49 -56.80
N ARG A 594 -21.85 31.18 -57.35
CA ARG A 594 -20.62 30.49 -56.80
C ARG A 594 -20.78 29.20 -55.92
N PRO A 595 -19.84 28.21 -55.97
CA PRO A 595 -18.37 28.44 -55.97
C PRO A 595 -17.47 27.45 -56.78
N ARG A 596 -16.16 27.75 -56.92
CA ARG A 596 -15.10 26.74 -57.16
C ARG A 596 -13.68 27.21 -56.77
N ARG A 597 -13.01 26.37 -55.97
CA ARG A 597 -11.56 26.12 -55.71
C ARG A 597 -10.47 27.18 -56.00
N THR A 598 -9.62 27.39 -54.99
CA THR A 598 -8.16 27.70 -55.07
C THR A 598 -7.42 26.95 -53.95
N PRO A 599 -6.09 26.72 -54.07
CA PRO A 599 -5.22 26.71 -52.88
C PRO A 599 -3.80 27.33 -53.07
N GLY A 600 -3.28 27.94 -52.00
CA GLY A 600 -1.86 28.34 -51.77
C GLY A 600 -1.72 28.74 -50.28
N ARG A 601 -0.78 28.22 -49.46
CA ARG A 601 0.69 28.47 -49.38
C ARG A 601 0.98 29.93 -48.94
N THR A 602 1.72 30.29 -47.88
CA THR A 602 2.63 29.64 -46.89
C THR A 602 2.07 29.72 -45.44
N GLY A 603 2.74 29.34 -44.33
CA GLY A 603 3.93 28.49 -44.11
C GLY A 603 5.12 29.12 -43.32
N GLN A 604 5.25 28.87 -42.00
CA GLN A 604 6.45 29.21 -41.18
C GLN A 604 6.76 28.15 -40.09
N THR A 605 7.97 27.57 -40.21
CA THR A 605 8.96 27.27 -39.15
C THR A 605 8.58 26.75 -37.76
N CYS A 606 8.93 25.48 -37.47
CA CYS A 606 10.06 25.17 -36.55
C CYS A 606 10.53 23.70 -36.68
N ARG A 607 11.83 23.43 -36.47
CA ARG A 607 12.49 22.11 -36.60
C ARG A 607 12.91 21.57 -35.22
N ARG A 608 12.68 20.26 -34.97
CA ARG A 608 13.53 19.27 -34.25
C ARG A 608 12.69 18.02 -33.92
N ALA A 609 13.19 16.79 -33.75
CA ALA A 609 14.27 16.04 -34.43
C ALA A 609 14.23 14.56 -33.99
N ARG A 610 14.34 13.60 -34.94
CA ARG A 610 14.75 12.17 -34.73
C ARG A 610 13.81 11.27 -33.86
N PRO A 611 14.04 9.93 -33.77
CA PRO A 611 14.10 9.01 -34.92
C PRO A 611 13.43 7.62 -34.73
N ARG A 612 13.32 6.92 -35.86
CA ARG A 612 13.42 5.45 -36.08
C ARG A 612 13.82 4.51 -34.91
N THR A 613 13.09 3.39 -34.83
CA THR A 613 13.54 1.99 -34.67
C THR A 613 14.89 1.71 -33.97
N ARG A 614 14.82 1.01 -32.82
CA ARG A 614 15.17 -0.41 -32.80
C ARG A 614 14.29 -1.16 -31.81
#